data_AF-A0A4P7UMM6-F1
#
_entry.id   AF-A0A4P7UMM6-F1
#
_cell.length_a   1.000
_cell.length_b   1.000
_cell.length_c   1.000
_cell.angle_alpha   90.00
_cell.angle_beta   90.00
_cell.angle_gamma   90.00
#
_symmetry.space_group_name_H-M   'P 1'
#
loop_
_entity.id
_entity.type
_entity.pdbx_description
1 polymer ?
#
loop_
_entity_poly.entity_id
_entity_poly.type
_entity_poly.pdbx_seq_one_letter_code
_entity_poly.pdbx_strand_id
1 'polypeptide(L)'
;MTKDTLENTVDGAEDQAACQTEETCECACPSVESVDAIIRKRVYGAIGIGFVPVPLVDFLGLSALQLELIHALAKAHGVEFKKERVKSIISSLCGGILTTASVPLAASLLKSLPVIGITAGAATISLMGGTTTYALGWVFDRHFRKGGSLVDFDAEEAKTYFKEKVEEGKSFIGKIKKKVKKDAAVEAEAPAKETSTDAA
;
A
#
# COMPACT_ATOMS: atom_id res chain seq x y z
N MET A 1 65.71 -0.90 9.65
CA MET A 1 65.22 -2.24 9.26
C MET A 1 63.72 -2.26 9.49
N THR A 2 62.95 -1.91 8.46
CA THR A 2 62.21 -2.85 7.58
C THR A 2 61.00 -3.48 8.30
N LYS A 3 59.75 -3.11 7.98
CA LYS A 3 58.94 -3.59 6.82
C LYS A 3 58.77 -5.12 6.91
N ASP A 4 57.58 -5.72 6.95
CA ASP A 4 56.40 -5.67 6.05
C ASP A 4 55.30 -6.56 6.72
N THR A 5 54.02 -6.17 6.80
CA THR A 5 52.93 -6.29 5.78
C THR A 5 52.16 -7.61 5.84
N LEU A 6 50.86 -7.52 6.21
CA LEU A 6 49.67 -7.95 5.44
C LEU A 6 48.41 -7.67 6.29
N GLU A 7 47.60 -6.63 6.09
CA GLU A 7 46.75 -6.18 4.96
C GLU A 7 45.42 -6.95 4.80
N ASN A 8 44.31 -6.23 5.06
CA ASN A 8 43.17 -5.92 4.15
C ASN A 8 41.99 -5.36 4.99
N THR A 9 41.23 -4.30 4.72
CA THR A 9 41.11 -3.19 3.72
C THR A 9 39.94 -2.33 4.27
N VAL A 10 40.11 -1.15 4.88
CA VAL A 10 40.16 0.23 4.30
C VAL A 10 39.00 0.50 3.32
N ASP A 11 37.92 1.13 3.80
CA ASP A 11 37.64 2.59 3.80
C ASP A 11 36.92 3.06 2.54
N GLY A 12 36.07 4.09 2.70
CA GLY A 12 35.56 4.85 1.56
C GLY A 12 34.30 5.64 1.84
N ALA A 13 34.44 6.71 2.64
CA ALA A 13 33.53 7.84 2.59
C ALA A 13 33.90 8.77 1.41
N GLU A 14 32.88 9.49 0.96
CA GLU A 14 32.90 10.78 0.24
C GLU A 14 32.75 10.83 -1.29
N ASP A 15 31.75 11.64 -1.65
CA ASP A 15 31.60 12.54 -2.79
C ASP A 15 31.13 12.00 -4.15
N GLN A 16 29.94 12.48 -4.55
CA GLN A 16 29.83 13.27 -5.78
C GLN A 16 28.56 14.13 -5.75
N ALA A 17 28.78 15.42 -5.55
CA ALA A 17 27.85 16.48 -5.91
C ALA A 17 27.94 16.84 -7.42
N ALA A 18 26.79 17.29 -7.93
CA ALA A 18 26.57 18.16 -9.10
C ALA A 18 26.63 17.57 -10.53
N CYS A 19 25.46 17.48 -11.18
CA CYS A 19 25.20 18.28 -12.38
C CYS A 19 23.68 18.46 -12.60
N GLN A 20 23.27 19.69 -12.90
CA GLN A 20 21.92 20.06 -13.31
C GLN A 20 21.70 19.66 -14.78
N THR A 21 20.58 19.01 -15.05
CA THR A 21 19.80 19.15 -16.28
C THR A 21 18.35 19.13 -15.81
N GLU A 22 17.76 20.30 -15.60
CA GLU A 22 16.79 20.84 -16.56
C GLU A 22 16.72 20.04 -17.87
N GLU A 23 16.00 18.92 -17.82
CA GLU A 23 15.10 18.57 -18.92
C GLU A 23 13.70 18.94 -18.46
N THR A 24 13.27 20.10 -18.94
CA THR A 24 11.87 20.49 -19.09
C THR A 24 11.02 19.30 -19.54
N CYS A 25 9.84 19.18 -18.92
CA CYS A 25 8.75 18.28 -19.24
C CYS A 25 8.69 17.82 -20.71
N GLU A 26 8.98 16.54 -20.92
CA GLU A 26 8.25 15.74 -21.91
C GLU A 26 7.81 14.42 -21.24
N CYS A 27 7.16 14.54 -20.08
CA CYS A 27 6.54 13.37 -19.46
C CYS A 27 5.17 13.17 -20.09
N ALA A 28 5.05 12.18 -20.97
CA ALA A 28 3.76 11.59 -21.30
C ALA A 28 3.13 11.09 -19.99
N CYS A 29 2.31 11.94 -19.36
CA CYS A 29 1.64 11.61 -18.11
C CYS A 29 0.93 10.27 -18.28
N PRO A 30 1.15 9.29 -17.38
CA PRO A 30 0.52 7.99 -17.51
C PRO A 30 -0.99 8.14 -17.53
N SER A 31 -1.65 7.38 -18.42
CA SER A 31 -3.10 7.42 -18.54
C SER A 31 -3.76 7.10 -17.19
N VAL A 32 -4.93 7.70 -16.95
CA VAL A 32 -5.70 7.47 -15.71
C VAL A 32 -5.99 5.97 -15.54
N GLU A 33 -6.22 5.25 -16.63
CA GLU A 33 -6.45 3.80 -16.62
C GLU A 33 -5.23 3.00 -16.16
N SER A 34 -4.03 3.38 -16.59
CA SER A 34 -2.78 2.73 -16.17
C SER A 34 -2.54 2.91 -14.66
N VAL A 35 -2.76 4.13 -14.18
CA VAL A 35 -2.64 4.46 -12.75
C VAL A 35 -3.68 3.70 -11.92
N ASP A 36 -4.94 3.70 -12.37
CA ASP A 36 -6.02 2.98 -11.70
C ASP A 36 -5.74 1.46 -11.63
N ALA A 37 -5.16 0.87 -12.68
CA ALA A 37 -4.71 -0.51 -12.65
C ALA A 37 -3.61 -0.76 -11.60
N ILE A 38 -2.62 0.14 -11.50
CA ILE A 38 -1.56 0.08 -10.49
C ILE A 38 -2.16 0.12 -9.08
N ILE A 39 -3.04 1.09 -8.82
CA ILE A 39 -3.67 1.30 -7.51
C ILE A 39 -4.54 0.08 -7.14
N ARG A 40 -5.46 -0.32 -8.02
CA ARG A 40 -6.39 -1.43 -7.74
C ARG A 40 -5.66 -2.73 -7.43
N LYS A 41 -4.57 -3.03 -8.15
CA LYS A 41 -3.76 -4.23 -7.88
C LYS A 41 -3.23 -4.25 -6.45
N ARG A 42 -2.70 -3.13 -5.95
CA ARG A 42 -2.22 -3.05 -4.55
C ARG A 42 -3.36 -3.02 -3.56
N VAL A 43 -4.50 -2.40 -3.88
CA VAL A 43 -5.69 -2.44 -3.02
C VAL A 43 -6.19 -3.87 -2.80
N TYR A 44 -6.25 -4.70 -3.85
CA TYR A 44 -6.58 -6.12 -3.69
C TYR A 44 -5.57 -6.86 -2.82
N GLY A 45 -4.27 -6.58 -3.01
CA GLY A 45 -3.22 -7.13 -2.15
C GLY A 45 -3.37 -6.70 -0.69
N ALA A 46 -3.68 -5.43 -0.42
CA ALA A 46 -3.88 -4.90 0.92
C ALA A 46 -5.09 -5.52 1.63
N ILE A 47 -6.18 -5.76 0.88
CA ILE A 47 -7.34 -6.51 1.38
C ILE A 47 -6.92 -7.94 1.74
N GLY A 48 -6.09 -8.59 0.91
CA GLY A 48 -5.61 -9.95 1.17
C GLY A 48 -4.70 -10.08 2.40
N ILE A 49 -3.83 -9.09 2.64
CA ILE A 49 -2.93 -9.09 3.80
C ILE A 49 -3.72 -9.08 5.12
N GLY A 50 -4.88 -8.41 5.17
CA GLY A 50 -5.72 -8.37 6.37
C GLY A 50 -6.32 -9.71 6.81
N PHE A 51 -6.15 -10.78 6.02
CA PHE A 51 -6.58 -12.15 6.35
C PHE A 51 -5.46 -13.03 6.89
N VAL A 52 -4.20 -12.58 6.90
CA VAL A 52 -3.10 -13.29 7.53
C VAL A 52 -3.16 -13.03 9.05
N PRO A 53 -3.26 -14.05 9.91
CA PRO A 53 -3.41 -13.84 11.35
C PRO A 53 -2.03 -13.67 12.04
N VAL A 54 -1.17 -12.78 11.52
CA VAL A 54 0.18 -12.57 12.08
C VAL A 54 0.45 -11.07 12.26
N PRO A 55 0.11 -10.50 13.43
CA PRO A 55 0.04 -9.05 13.66
C PRO A 55 1.28 -8.20 13.27
N LEU A 56 2.48 -8.77 13.29
CA LEU A 56 3.71 -8.06 12.86
C LEU A 56 3.94 -8.17 11.35
N VAL A 57 3.64 -9.33 10.77
CA VAL A 57 3.82 -9.57 9.33
C VAL A 57 2.81 -8.75 8.53
N ASP A 58 1.60 -8.57 9.06
CA ASP A 58 0.54 -7.80 8.40
C ASP A 58 0.95 -6.33 8.25
N PHE A 59 1.54 -5.75 9.30
CA PHE A 59 2.03 -4.36 9.25
C PHE A 59 3.22 -4.18 8.30
N LEU A 60 4.18 -5.12 8.32
CA LEU A 60 5.31 -5.11 7.39
C LEU A 60 4.83 -5.28 5.94
N GLY A 61 3.89 -6.20 5.72
CA GLY A 61 3.28 -6.45 4.42
C GLY A 61 2.57 -5.23 3.86
N LEU A 62 1.69 -4.60 4.67
CA LEU A 62 1.00 -3.37 4.27
C LEU A 62 1.98 -2.23 4.00
N SER A 63 2.99 -2.06 4.85
CA SER A 63 4.01 -1.01 4.66
C SER A 63 4.82 -1.24 3.39
N ALA A 64 5.24 -2.48 3.12
CA ALA A 64 5.96 -2.83 1.90
C ALA A 64 5.09 -2.61 0.66
N LEU A 65 3.83 -3.01 0.70
CA LEU A 65 2.87 -2.83 -0.39
C LEU A 65 2.56 -1.36 -0.66
N GLN A 66 2.45 -0.52 0.37
CA GLN A 66 2.27 0.93 0.20
C GLN A 66 3.52 1.61 -0.36
N LEU A 67 4.72 1.20 0.06
CA LEU A 67 5.98 1.69 -0.52
C LEU A 67 6.11 1.29 -1.99
N GLU A 68 5.76 0.05 -2.32
CA GLU A 68 5.82 -0.49 -3.69
C GLU A 68 4.78 0.17 -4.61
N LEU A 69 3.58 0.47 -4.11
CA LEU A 69 2.59 1.29 -4.80
C LEU A 69 3.18 2.65 -5.22
N ILE A 70 3.77 3.37 -4.28
CA ILE A 70 4.27 4.73 -4.53
C ILE A 70 5.52 4.68 -5.42
N HIS A 71 6.35 3.65 -5.28
CA HIS A 71 7.45 3.40 -6.20
C HIS A 71 6.96 3.19 -7.63
N ALA A 72 5.92 2.37 -7.82
CA ALA A 72 5.34 2.12 -9.14
C ALA A 72 4.74 3.40 -9.75
N LEU A 73 4.10 4.24 -8.94
CA LEU A 73 3.60 5.55 -9.37
C LEU A 73 4.73 6.52 -9.71
N ALA A 74 5.75 6.63 -8.86
CA ALA A 74 6.91 7.48 -9.12
C ALA A 74 7.58 7.09 -10.45
N LYS A 75 7.79 5.79 -10.68
CA LYS A 75 8.32 5.26 -11.93
C LYS A 75 7.42 5.58 -13.14
N ALA A 76 6.10 5.44 -12.99
CA ALA A 76 5.14 5.74 -14.05
C ALA A 76 5.10 7.23 -14.43
N HIS A 77 5.41 8.11 -13.47
CA HIS A 77 5.46 9.57 -13.65
C HIS A 77 6.88 10.11 -13.88
N GLY A 78 7.90 9.26 -13.98
CA GLY A 78 9.30 9.68 -14.15
C GLY A 78 9.90 10.41 -12.94
N VAL A 79 9.31 10.26 -11.75
CA VAL A 79 9.75 10.90 -10.51
C VAL A 79 10.79 10.04 -9.78
N GLU A 80 11.83 10.67 -9.25
CA GLU A 80 12.85 10.01 -8.43
C GLU A 80 12.24 9.44 -7.13
N PHE A 81 12.46 8.15 -6.87
CA PHE A 81 11.92 7.48 -5.68
C PHE A 81 12.86 7.57 -4.48
N LYS A 82 12.36 8.08 -3.34
CA LYS A 82 13.09 8.20 -2.07
C LYS A 82 12.31 7.53 -0.94
N LYS A 83 12.72 6.31 -0.58
CA LYS A 83 12.01 5.45 0.38
C LYS A 83 11.75 6.14 1.73
N GLU A 84 12.76 6.80 2.29
CA GLU A 84 12.69 7.46 3.60
C GLU A 84 11.69 8.63 3.57
N ARG A 85 11.64 9.36 2.46
CA ARG A 85 10.69 10.45 2.27
C ARG A 85 9.26 9.93 2.15
N VAL A 86 9.05 8.84 1.40
CA VAL A 86 7.73 8.20 1.30
C VAL A 86 7.24 7.73 2.66
N LYS A 87 8.09 7.05 3.45
CA LYS A 87 7.73 6.62 4.82
C LYS A 87 7.30 7.81 5.68
N SER A 88 8.04 8.92 5.62
CA SER A 88 7.69 10.13 6.35
C SER A 88 6.32 10.68 5.92
N ILE A 89 6.04 10.74 4.61
CA ILE A 89 4.76 11.23 4.09
C ILE A 89 3.60 10.33 4.53
N ILE A 90 3.75 9.00 4.37
CA ILE A 90 2.74 8.03 4.82
C ILE A 90 2.50 8.19 6.32
N SER A 91 3.56 8.33 7.11
CA SER A 91 3.46 8.56 8.56
C SER A 91 2.76 9.87 8.89
N SER A 92 2.94 10.94 8.13
CA SER A 92 2.24 12.22 8.36
C SER A 92 0.76 12.14 8.00
N LEU A 93 0.41 11.46 6.91
CA LEU A 93 -0.98 11.29 6.47
C LEU A 93 -1.74 10.28 7.36
N CYS A 94 -1.12 9.15 7.70
CA CYS A 94 -1.73 8.07 8.47
C CYS A 94 -1.56 8.25 9.99
N GLY A 95 -0.47 8.87 10.44
CA GLY A 95 -0.20 9.12 11.86
C GLY A 95 -1.23 10.06 12.50
N GLY A 96 -1.82 10.98 11.71
CA GLY A 96 -2.97 11.77 12.16
C GLY A 96 -4.25 10.94 12.43
N ILE A 97 -4.31 9.70 11.93
CA ILE A 97 -5.45 8.78 12.14
C ILE A 97 -5.19 7.83 13.31
N LEU A 98 -3.93 7.49 13.58
CA LEU A 98 -3.55 6.48 14.57
C LEU A 98 -3.55 7.00 16.02
N THR A 99 -3.42 8.32 16.22
CA THR A 99 -3.22 8.92 17.55
C THR A 99 -4.46 8.98 18.45
N THR A 100 -5.66 8.66 17.96
CA THR A 100 -6.90 8.90 18.74
C THR A 100 -7.78 7.69 19.03
N ALA A 101 -7.59 6.50 18.42
CA ALA A 101 -8.57 5.41 18.61
C ALA A 101 -8.09 3.95 18.56
N SER A 102 -6.86 3.65 18.13
CA SER A 102 -6.55 2.29 17.64
C SER A 102 -5.99 1.31 18.69
N VAL A 103 -5.24 1.79 19.68
CA VAL A 103 -4.54 0.92 20.64
C VAL A 103 -5.48 0.29 21.69
N PRO A 104 -6.49 1.01 22.25
CA PRO A 104 -7.36 0.42 23.28
C PRO A 104 -8.39 -0.58 22.73
N LEU A 105 -8.84 -0.44 21.49
CA LEU A 105 -9.93 -1.24 20.93
C LEU A 105 -9.50 -2.68 20.59
N ALA A 106 -8.27 -2.85 20.10
CA ALA A 106 -7.72 -4.17 19.80
C ALA A 106 -7.51 -5.03 21.06
N ALA A 107 -7.17 -4.42 22.20
CA ALA A 107 -6.90 -5.13 23.45
C ALA A 107 -8.16 -5.72 24.12
N SER A 108 -9.34 -5.14 23.88
CA SER A 108 -10.62 -5.59 24.45
C SER A 108 -11.34 -6.64 23.60
N LEU A 109 -11.20 -6.56 22.26
CA LEU A 109 -11.73 -7.56 21.33
C LEU A 109 -10.95 -8.90 21.41
N LEU A 110 -9.65 -8.84 21.68
CA LEU A 110 -8.80 -10.02 21.86
C LEU A 110 -9.11 -10.80 23.15
N LYS A 111 -9.60 -10.12 24.20
CA LYS A 111 -9.82 -10.71 25.53
C LYS A 111 -11.18 -11.38 25.71
N SER A 112 -12.16 -11.07 24.86
CA SER A 112 -13.55 -11.47 25.10
C SER A 112 -14.01 -12.67 24.27
N LEU A 113 -13.63 -12.80 23.00
CA LEU A 113 -14.00 -13.94 22.14
C LEU A 113 -12.93 -14.16 21.04
N PRO A 114 -11.94 -15.04 21.24
CA PRO A 114 -10.84 -15.21 20.28
C PRO A 114 -11.28 -15.66 18.88
N VAL A 115 -12.43 -16.33 18.73
CA VAL A 115 -12.91 -16.81 17.42
C VAL A 115 -13.71 -15.75 16.65
N ILE A 116 -14.51 -14.93 17.34
CA ILE A 116 -15.35 -13.88 16.72
C ILE A 116 -14.55 -12.57 16.55
N GLY A 117 -13.64 -12.28 17.49
CA GLY A 117 -12.79 -11.10 17.46
C GLY A 117 -11.79 -11.08 16.29
N ILE A 118 -11.27 -12.25 15.88
CA ILE A 118 -10.31 -12.35 14.76
C ILE A 118 -10.99 -12.04 13.43
N THR A 119 -12.22 -12.49 13.20
CA THR A 119 -12.92 -12.23 11.92
C THR A 119 -13.35 -10.77 11.77
N ALA A 120 -13.85 -10.15 12.84
CA ALA A 120 -14.17 -8.73 12.87
C ALA A 120 -12.90 -7.84 12.77
N GLY A 121 -11.81 -8.26 13.42
CA GLY A 121 -10.50 -7.63 13.33
C GLY A 121 -9.92 -7.68 11.92
N ALA A 122 -9.89 -8.86 11.30
CA ALA A 122 -9.42 -9.08 9.93
C ALA A 122 -10.20 -8.23 8.91
N ALA A 123 -11.53 -8.15 9.04
CA ALA A 123 -12.35 -7.31 8.17
C ALA A 123 -12.04 -5.82 8.31
N THR A 124 -11.76 -5.37 9.53
CA THR A 124 -11.39 -3.96 9.81
C THR A 124 -10.02 -3.63 9.23
N ILE A 125 -9.03 -4.51 9.42
CA ILE A 125 -7.67 -4.36 8.87
C ILE A 125 -7.72 -4.36 7.34
N SER A 126 -8.47 -5.28 6.74
CA SER A 126 -8.64 -5.37 5.27
C SER A 126 -9.29 -4.12 4.70
N LEU A 127 -10.34 -3.62 5.36
CA LEU A 127 -11.01 -2.39 4.95
C LEU A 127 -10.06 -1.20 5.05
N MET A 128 -9.43 -1.00 6.21
CA MET A 128 -8.55 0.15 6.46
C MET A 128 -7.29 0.10 5.60
N GLY A 129 -6.62 -1.05 5.51
CA GLY A 129 -5.47 -1.26 4.65
C GLY A 129 -5.82 -0.99 3.18
N GLY A 130 -6.96 -1.50 2.70
CA GLY A 130 -7.43 -1.26 1.35
C GLY A 130 -7.77 0.21 1.07
N THR A 131 -8.52 0.88 1.95
CA THR A 131 -8.92 2.28 1.73
C THR A 131 -7.76 3.25 1.82
N THR A 132 -6.85 3.04 2.78
CA THR A 132 -5.62 3.83 2.91
C THR A 132 -4.74 3.64 1.68
N THR A 133 -4.56 2.40 1.21
CA THR A 133 -3.79 2.11 -0.01
C THR A 133 -4.41 2.79 -1.23
N TYR A 134 -5.74 2.76 -1.37
CA TYR A 134 -6.46 3.44 -2.43
C TYR A 134 -6.23 4.96 -2.38
N ALA A 135 -6.37 5.56 -1.20
CA ALA A 135 -6.23 6.99 -1.01
C ALA A 135 -4.79 7.48 -1.25
N LEU A 136 -3.79 6.78 -0.73
CA LEU A 136 -2.38 7.09 -0.99
C LEU A 136 -2.09 7.08 -2.49
N GLY A 137 -2.59 6.08 -3.21
CA GLY A 137 -2.40 5.97 -4.66
C GLY A 137 -2.85 7.23 -5.41
N TRP A 138 -4.08 7.67 -5.18
CA TRP A 138 -4.63 8.85 -5.86
C TRP A 138 -4.01 10.17 -5.40
N VAL A 139 -3.61 10.27 -4.13
CA VAL A 139 -2.95 11.47 -3.61
C VAL A 139 -1.57 11.66 -4.26
N PHE A 140 -0.75 10.61 -4.30
CA PHE A 140 0.56 10.67 -4.95
C PHE A 140 0.46 10.89 -6.45
N ASP A 141 -0.48 10.21 -7.10
CA ASP A 141 -0.75 10.41 -8.52
C ASP A 141 -1.16 11.86 -8.85
N ARG A 142 -2.07 12.45 -8.06
CA ARG A 142 -2.45 13.87 -8.22
C ARG A 142 -1.24 14.80 -8.03
N HIS A 143 -0.37 14.50 -7.07
CA HIS A 143 0.83 15.28 -6.80
C HIS A 143 1.82 15.21 -7.97
N PHE A 144 2.11 14.01 -8.47
CA PHE A 144 3.02 13.82 -9.60
C PHE A 144 2.47 14.42 -10.90
N ARG A 145 1.16 14.34 -11.17
CA ARG A 145 0.53 15.00 -12.32
C ARG A 145 0.61 16.52 -12.29
N LYS A 146 0.75 17.13 -11.10
CA LYS A 146 1.01 18.58 -10.97
C LYS A 146 2.49 18.93 -11.21
N GLY A 147 3.35 17.94 -11.51
CA GLY A 147 4.80 18.11 -11.61
C GLY A 147 5.53 18.06 -10.26
N GLY A 148 4.86 17.63 -9.19
CA GLY A 148 5.48 17.48 -7.88
C GLY A 148 6.39 16.26 -7.78
N SER A 149 7.33 16.29 -6.83
CA SER A 149 8.25 15.21 -6.48
C SER A 149 7.95 14.66 -5.09
N LEU A 150 8.73 13.69 -4.60
CA LEU A 150 8.59 13.24 -3.21
C LEU A 150 9.09 14.28 -2.20
N VAL A 151 10.03 15.14 -2.60
CA VAL A 151 10.69 16.09 -1.69
C VAL A 151 9.77 17.27 -1.37
N ASP A 152 9.09 17.79 -2.38
CA ASP A 152 8.16 18.92 -2.28
C ASP A 152 6.74 18.55 -1.83
N PHE A 153 6.50 17.26 -1.53
CA PHE A 153 5.18 16.81 -1.09
C PHE A 153 4.77 17.47 0.23
N ASP A 154 3.63 18.16 0.22
CA ASP A 154 2.97 18.74 1.39
C ASP A 154 1.84 17.83 1.90
N ALA A 155 2.05 17.23 3.06
CA ALA A 155 1.06 16.36 3.69
C ALA A 155 -0.16 17.13 4.22
N GLU A 156 -0.01 18.38 4.64
CA GLU A 156 -1.13 19.20 5.12
C GLU A 156 -2.06 19.58 3.97
N GLU A 157 -1.51 19.97 2.81
CA GLU A 157 -2.32 20.23 1.61
C GLU A 157 -3.05 18.95 1.15
N ALA A 158 -2.34 17.82 1.19
CA ALA A 158 -2.88 16.54 0.73
C ALA A 158 -3.95 15.94 1.66
N LYS A 159 -4.05 16.34 2.95
CA LYS A 159 -4.96 15.75 3.94
C LYS A 159 -6.42 15.78 3.51
N THR A 160 -6.89 16.89 2.95
CA THR A 160 -8.31 17.03 2.55
C THR A 160 -8.64 16.03 1.44
N TYR A 161 -7.80 15.98 0.40
CA TYR A 161 -7.97 15.05 -0.71
C TYR A 161 -7.78 13.59 -0.28
N PHE A 162 -6.87 13.34 0.65
CA PHE A 162 -6.68 12.02 1.24
C PHE A 162 -7.95 11.52 1.95
N LYS A 163 -8.59 12.37 2.78
CA LYS A 163 -9.86 12.01 3.44
C LYS A 163 -10.97 11.72 2.46
N GLU A 164 -11.12 12.56 1.43
CA GLU A 164 -12.09 12.34 0.34
C GLU A 164 -11.87 10.97 -0.32
N LYS A 165 -10.61 10.65 -0.67
CA LYS A 165 -10.27 9.37 -1.29
C LYS A 165 -10.38 8.18 -0.34
N VAL A 166 -10.25 8.37 0.97
CA VAL A 166 -10.56 7.31 1.95
C VAL A 166 -12.05 6.98 1.91
N GLU A 167 -12.94 7.98 1.87
CA GLU A 167 -14.39 7.75 1.79
C GLU A 167 -14.80 7.11 0.45
N GLU A 168 -14.20 7.55 -0.66
CA GLU A 168 -14.38 6.91 -1.97
C GLU A 168 -13.88 5.45 -1.94
N GLY A 169 -12.72 5.22 -1.32
CA GLY A 169 -12.13 3.91 -1.11
C GLY A 169 -13.06 2.98 -0.32
N LYS A 170 -13.74 3.46 0.73
CA LYS A 170 -14.72 2.67 1.48
C LYS A 170 -15.84 2.18 0.58
N SER A 171 -16.35 3.08 -0.28
CA SER A 171 -17.40 2.75 -1.25
C SER A 171 -16.92 1.76 -2.30
N PHE A 172 -15.70 1.92 -2.82
CA PHE A 172 -15.07 1.01 -3.76
C PHE A 172 -14.92 -0.39 -3.18
N ILE A 173 -14.38 -0.51 -1.97
CA ILE A 173 -14.21 -1.80 -1.29
C ILE A 173 -15.58 -2.43 -0.93
N GLY A 174 -16.57 -1.61 -0.55
CA GLY A 174 -17.95 -2.07 -0.36
C GLY A 174 -18.53 -2.72 -1.61
N LYS A 175 -18.26 -2.16 -2.80
CA LYS A 175 -18.65 -2.75 -4.10
C LYS A 175 -17.90 -4.06 -4.36
N ILE A 176 -16.60 -4.12 -4.09
CA ILE A 176 -15.80 -5.36 -4.21
C ILE A 176 -16.39 -6.44 -3.31
N LYS A 177 -16.64 -6.15 -2.02
CA LYS A 177 -17.24 -7.09 -1.07
C LYS A 177 -18.60 -7.61 -1.55
N LYS A 178 -19.45 -6.73 -2.10
CA LYS A 178 -20.75 -7.12 -2.64
C LYS A 178 -20.62 -8.02 -3.88
N LYS A 179 -19.66 -7.75 -4.76
CA LYS A 179 -19.36 -8.61 -5.92
C LYS A 179 -18.86 -9.98 -5.46
N VAL A 180 -17.84 -10.04 -4.61
CA VAL A 180 -17.32 -11.31 -4.05
C VAL A 180 -18.42 -12.11 -3.35
N LYS A 181 -19.31 -11.46 -2.58
CA LYS A 181 -20.46 -12.16 -1.96
C LYS A 181 -21.46 -12.70 -3.01
N LYS A 182 -21.67 -11.96 -4.10
CA LYS A 182 -22.54 -12.40 -5.20
C LYS A 182 -21.91 -13.58 -5.94
N ASP A 183 -20.61 -13.52 -6.22
CA ASP A 183 -19.89 -14.56 -6.95
C ASP A 183 -19.74 -15.83 -6.09
N ALA A 184 -19.49 -15.70 -4.79
CA ALA A 184 -19.50 -16.81 -3.84
C ALA A 184 -20.88 -17.46 -3.65
N ALA A 185 -21.97 -16.70 -3.82
CA ALA A 185 -23.33 -17.25 -3.82
C ALA A 185 -23.66 -17.98 -5.14
N VAL A 186 -23.01 -17.62 -6.24
CA VAL A 186 -23.15 -18.29 -7.55
C VAL A 186 -22.32 -19.58 -7.59
N GLU A 187 -21.16 -19.63 -6.95
CA GLU A 187 -20.36 -20.86 -6.82
C GLU A 187 -20.95 -21.89 -5.83
N ALA A 188 -21.78 -21.44 -4.87
CA ALA A 188 -22.51 -22.34 -3.97
C ALA A 188 -23.75 -23.01 -4.62
N GLU A 189 -24.15 -22.61 -5.84
CA GLU A 189 -25.25 -23.19 -6.61
C GLU A 189 -24.80 -23.84 -7.94
N ALA A 190 -23.51 -24.15 -8.12
CA ALA A 190 -23.09 -25.04 -9.21
C ALA A 190 -23.47 -26.50 -8.86
N PRO A 191 -24.29 -27.18 -9.67
CA PRO A 191 -24.79 -28.51 -9.35
C PRO A 191 -23.65 -29.53 -9.39
N ALA A 192 -23.54 -30.31 -8.32
CA ALA A 192 -22.86 -31.59 -8.33
C ALA A 192 -23.48 -32.44 -9.46
N LYS A 193 -22.78 -32.54 -10.60
CA LYS A 193 -23.11 -33.48 -11.65
C LYS A 193 -22.02 -34.55 -11.73
N GLU A 194 -22.33 -35.65 -11.07
CA GLU A 194 -22.09 -37.05 -11.46
C GLU A 194 -20.83 -37.37 -12.27
N THR A 195 -19.92 -38.14 -11.66
CA THR A 195 -19.14 -39.18 -12.37
C THR A 195 -18.95 -40.40 -11.44
N SER A 196 -20.02 -41.20 -11.26
CA SER A 196 -19.92 -42.67 -11.32
C SER A 196 -20.18 -43.02 -12.79
N THR A 197 -19.46 -43.86 -13.53
CA THR A 197 -18.97 -45.24 -13.37
C THR A 197 -18.15 -45.44 -14.66
N ASP A 198 -17.03 -46.16 -14.79
CA ASP A 198 -16.89 -47.62 -14.80
C ASP A 198 -15.46 -47.94 -15.29
N ALA A 199 -14.76 -48.87 -14.65
CA ALA A 199 -13.63 -49.61 -15.23
C ALA A 199 -13.29 -50.78 -14.28
N ALA A 200 -14.00 -51.88 -14.45
CA ALA A 200 -13.55 -53.22 -14.11
C ALA A 200 -13.47 -54.05 -15.39
#